data_AF-A0A4X2L643-F1
#
_entry.id   AF-A0A4X2L643-F1
#
_cell.length_a   1.000
_cell.length_b   1.000
_cell.length_c   1.000
_cell.angle_alpha   90.00
_cell.angle_beta   90.00
_cell.angle_gamma   90.00
#
_symmetry.space_group_name_H-M   'P 1'
#
loop_
_entity.id
_entity.type
_entity.pdbx_description
1 polymer ?
#
loop_
_entity_poly.entity_id
_entity_poly.type
_entity_poly.pdbx_seq_one_letter_code
_entity_poly.pdbx_strand_id
1 'polypeptide(L)'
;MWVTQLLPILVLHQVLQHLLLLPITISFAEGQRKRNTLHEFKKSAKTTLIRLDSSLNIKTKRLNTTDKCAKRCIRNKGLPFTCKAFAFDKAKKRCHWFPFNSMSNGVRKKHDHEFDLYENKDYIRNCIIGKGGSYKGTISITKSGIKCQPWNSMIPHEHGFLPSSYRGKDLQENYCRNPRGEEGGPWCFTSNPEVRHEVCDIPQCSEGGNRSWLS
;
A
#
# COMPACT_ATOMS: atom_id res chain seq x y z
N MET A 1 27.67 -47.60 62.41
CA MET A 1 28.54 -46.54 61.84
C MET A 1 29.20 -47.07 60.57
N TRP A 2 28.50 -47.01 59.43
CA TRP A 2 29.05 -47.39 58.11
C TRP A 2 28.65 -46.28 57.15
N VAL A 3 29.58 -45.34 56.92
CA VAL A 3 29.40 -44.26 55.94
C VAL A 3 30.14 -44.70 54.68
N THR A 4 29.41 -45.27 53.74
CA THR A 4 29.95 -45.69 52.44
C THR A 4 29.53 -44.70 51.35
N GLN A 5 30.54 -43.97 50.84
CA GLN A 5 30.84 -43.84 49.41
C GLN A 5 29.66 -43.77 48.42
N LEU A 6 29.10 -42.57 48.17
CA LEU A 6 28.31 -42.32 46.94
C LEU A 6 28.46 -40.89 46.37
N LEU A 7 29.47 -40.13 46.79
CA LEU A 7 29.63 -38.72 46.41
C LEU A 7 30.51 -38.38 45.18
N PRO A 8 31.31 -39.28 44.54
CA PRO A 8 32.06 -38.86 43.34
C PRO A 8 31.38 -39.19 41.98
N ILE A 9 30.36 -40.05 41.92
CA ILE A 9 29.78 -40.50 40.63
C ILE A 9 28.63 -39.60 40.16
N LEU A 10 27.85 -39.05 41.10
CA LEU A 10 26.71 -38.17 40.76
C LEU A 10 27.15 -36.83 40.16
N VAL A 11 28.32 -36.31 40.54
CA VAL A 11 28.85 -35.05 39.99
C VAL A 11 29.33 -35.23 38.55
N LEU A 12 29.94 -36.37 38.20
CA LEU A 12 30.36 -36.63 36.82
C LEU A 12 29.18 -36.81 35.86
N HIS A 13 28.09 -37.45 36.33
CA HIS A 13 26.91 -37.67 35.50
C HIS A 13 26.11 -36.38 35.24
N GLN A 14 26.08 -35.44 36.20
CA GLN A 14 25.45 -34.13 35.99
C GLN A 14 26.24 -33.24 35.01
N VAL A 15 27.58 -33.32 35.01
CA VAL A 15 28.41 -32.52 34.10
C VAL A 15 28.33 -33.03 32.66
N LEU A 16 28.29 -34.36 32.44
CA LEU A 16 28.19 -34.94 31.10
C LEU A 16 26.81 -34.69 30.45
N GLN A 17 25.76 -34.61 31.24
CA GLN A 17 24.39 -34.38 30.75
C GLN A 17 24.11 -32.89 30.42
N HIS A 18 24.88 -31.96 30.97
CA HIS A 18 24.85 -30.54 30.61
C HIS A 18 25.72 -30.20 29.38
N LEU A 19 26.71 -31.03 29.04
CA LEU A 19 27.54 -30.87 27.83
C LEU A 19 26.84 -31.29 26.53
N LEU A 20 25.73 -32.02 26.61
CA LEU A 20 24.92 -32.47 25.45
C LEU A 20 23.72 -31.55 25.15
N LEU A 21 23.51 -30.48 25.93
CA LEU A 21 22.41 -29.51 25.75
C LEU A 21 22.92 -28.13 25.32
N LEU A 22 23.94 -28.08 24.45
CA LEU A 22 24.17 -26.87 23.66
C LEU A 22 22.98 -26.71 22.70
N PRO A 23 22.16 -25.65 22.83
CA PRO A 23 21.11 -25.42 21.86
C PRO A 23 21.80 -25.13 20.54
N ILE A 24 21.72 -26.08 19.60
CA ILE A 24 22.02 -25.82 18.20
C ILE A 24 21.11 -24.66 17.82
N THR A 25 21.67 -23.46 17.75
CA THR A 25 21.00 -22.32 17.17
C THR A 25 20.87 -22.63 15.69
N ILE A 26 19.81 -23.37 15.33
CA ILE A 26 19.27 -23.34 13.99
C ILE A 26 18.80 -21.90 13.85
N SER A 27 19.71 -21.05 13.38
CA SER A 27 19.33 -19.82 12.71
C SER A 27 18.39 -20.29 11.61
N PHE A 28 17.10 -20.24 11.89
CA PHE A 28 16.11 -20.09 10.84
C PHE A 28 16.53 -18.79 10.16
N ALA A 29 17.40 -18.92 9.17
CA ALA A 29 17.49 -17.98 8.09
C ALA A 29 16.11 -18.06 7.45
N GLU A 30 15.19 -17.29 8.02
CA GLU A 30 13.95 -16.90 7.41
C GLU A 30 14.42 -16.14 6.17
N GLY A 31 14.65 -16.90 5.11
CA GLY A 31 15.09 -16.40 3.84
C GLY A 31 14.02 -15.40 3.47
N GLN A 32 14.33 -14.12 3.65
CA GLN A 32 13.50 -13.04 3.17
C GLN A 32 13.50 -13.18 1.67
N ARG A 33 12.60 -14.03 1.17
CA ARG A 33 12.28 -14.20 -0.24
C ARG A 33 12.01 -12.79 -0.69
N LYS A 34 12.96 -12.22 -1.43
CA LYS A 34 13.06 -10.80 -1.73
C LYS A 34 11.86 -10.46 -2.61
N ARG A 35 10.70 -10.21 -1.98
CA ARG A 35 9.41 -10.05 -2.66
C ARG A 35 9.59 -8.90 -3.64
N ASN A 36 9.50 -9.20 -4.93
CA ASN A 36 9.67 -8.21 -5.99
C ASN A 36 8.43 -7.33 -5.97
N THR A 37 8.50 -6.15 -5.37
CA THR A 37 7.31 -5.31 -5.16
C THR A 37 6.92 -4.48 -6.38
N LEU A 38 7.67 -4.58 -7.48
CA LEU A 38 7.37 -3.81 -8.71
C LEU A 38 6.07 -4.24 -9.38
N HIS A 39 5.59 -5.47 -9.15
CA HIS A 39 4.30 -5.96 -9.69
C HIS A 39 3.08 -5.17 -9.18
N GLU A 40 3.21 -4.46 -8.04
CA GLU A 40 2.18 -3.58 -7.48
C GLU A 40 2.06 -2.25 -8.23
N PHE A 41 2.98 -1.98 -9.17
CA PHE A 41 3.01 -0.75 -9.95
C PHE A 41 2.67 -1.01 -11.42
N LYS A 42 1.99 -0.05 -12.05
CA LYS A 42 1.89 0.06 -13.52
C LYS A 42 3.10 0.84 -14.01
N LYS A 43 3.91 0.22 -14.87
CA LYS A 43 5.09 0.86 -15.48
C LYS A 43 4.69 1.61 -16.75
N SER A 44 5.15 2.84 -16.91
CA SER A 44 5.18 3.57 -18.19
C SER A 44 6.64 3.91 -18.52
N ALA A 45 7.18 3.29 -19.57
CA ALA A 45 8.58 3.50 -19.98
C ALA A 45 8.76 4.89 -20.62
N LYS A 46 9.98 5.44 -20.53
CA LYS A 46 10.34 6.73 -21.13
C LYS A 46 9.37 7.87 -20.74
N THR A 47 8.94 7.87 -19.49
CA THR A 47 7.88 8.77 -19.00
C THR A 47 8.21 9.30 -17.62
N THR A 48 7.89 10.57 -17.37
CA THR A 48 7.87 11.19 -16.05
C THR A 48 6.58 12.00 -15.84
N LEU A 49 6.37 12.52 -14.63
CA LEU A 49 5.23 13.39 -14.30
C LEU A 49 5.71 14.82 -14.06
N ILE A 50 5.00 15.78 -14.64
CA ILE A 50 5.15 17.21 -14.35
C ILE A 50 3.95 17.66 -13.53
N ARG A 51 4.22 18.38 -12.44
CA ARG A 51 3.20 19.11 -11.68
C ARG A 51 3.04 20.51 -12.25
N LEU A 52 1.80 20.94 -12.48
CA LEU A 52 1.47 22.33 -12.82
C LEU A 52 1.39 23.19 -11.55
N ASP A 53 1.02 22.58 -10.43
CA ASP A 53 1.04 23.19 -9.11
C ASP A 53 2.38 22.91 -8.39
N SER A 54 3.10 23.97 -8.02
CA SER A 54 4.38 23.89 -7.32
C SER A 54 4.24 23.46 -5.85
N SER A 55 3.02 23.46 -5.28
CA SER A 55 2.72 23.03 -3.91
C SER A 55 2.94 21.52 -3.67
N LEU A 56 2.88 20.70 -4.74
CA LEU A 56 2.93 19.25 -4.64
C LEU A 56 4.35 18.72 -4.42
N ASN A 57 4.81 18.68 -3.17
CA ASN A 57 6.19 18.35 -2.80
C ASN A 57 6.67 16.99 -3.34
N ILE A 58 7.84 16.99 -4.00
CA ILE A 58 8.49 15.79 -4.56
C ILE A 58 9.71 15.45 -3.71
N LYS A 59 9.85 14.18 -3.30
CA LYS A 59 11.07 13.72 -2.61
C LYS A 59 11.99 13.02 -3.60
N THR A 60 13.28 13.32 -3.56
CA THR A 60 14.28 12.63 -4.39
C THR A 60 15.38 11.98 -3.54
N LYS A 61 15.96 10.87 -4.02
CA LYS A 61 17.15 10.26 -3.43
C LYS A 61 17.89 9.38 -4.45
N ARG A 62 19.21 9.40 -4.42
CA ARG A 62 20.04 8.46 -5.18
C ARG A 62 19.81 7.05 -4.64
N LEU A 63 19.35 6.15 -5.50
CA LEU A 63 19.17 4.73 -5.23
C LEU A 63 19.42 3.97 -6.54
N ASN A 64 20.22 2.92 -6.47
CA ASN A 64 20.73 2.24 -7.66
C ASN A 64 19.72 1.31 -8.36
N THR A 65 18.59 1.00 -7.74
CA THR A 65 17.62 0.02 -8.25
C THR A 65 16.18 0.51 -8.08
N THR A 66 15.34 0.17 -9.06
CA THR A 66 13.90 0.47 -9.06
C THR A 66 13.16 -0.23 -7.91
N ASP A 67 13.57 -1.45 -7.54
CA ASP A 67 13.02 -2.20 -6.40
C ASP A 67 13.18 -1.43 -5.08
N LYS A 68 14.30 -0.74 -4.86
CA LYS A 68 14.47 0.12 -3.68
C LYS A 68 13.52 1.33 -3.70
N CYS A 69 13.27 1.91 -4.88
CA CYS A 69 12.27 2.97 -5.03
C CYS A 69 10.87 2.47 -4.64
N ALA A 70 10.48 1.32 -5.20
CA ALA A 70 9.18 0.69 -4.98
C ALA A 70 8.95 0.35 -3.50
N LYS A 71 9.91 -0.33 -2.86
CA LYS A 71 9.84 -0.68 -1.43
C LYS A 71 9.69 0.53 -0.53
N ARG A 72 10.38 1.64 -0.84
CA ARG A 72 10.25 2.88 -0.08
C ARG A 72 8.88 3.53 -0.27
N CYS A 73 8.36 3.51 -1.50
CA CYS A 73 7.05 4.04 -1.83
C CYS A 73 5.94 3.28 -1.11
N ILE A 74 5.91 1.94 -1.22
CA ILE A 74 4.90 1.09 -0.57
C ILE A 74 4.90 1.27 0.95
N ARG A 75 6.09 1.30 1.56
CA ARG A 75 6.22 1.44 3.02
C ARG A 75 6.05 2.88 3.51
N ASN A 76 5.88 3.85 2.60
CA ASN A 76 5.95 5.29 2.89
C ASN A 76 7.15 5.68 3.79
N LYS A 77 8.27 4.96 3.69
CA LYS A 77 9.36 5.07 4.67
C LYS A 77 10.11 6.39 4.51
N GLY A 78 9.95 7.30 5.45
CA GLY A 78 10.62 8.60 5.45
C GLY A 78 10.22 9.47 4.24
N LEU A 79 8.96 9.34 3.81
CA LEU A 79 8.31 10.26 2.88
C LEU A 79 7.33 11.11 3.69
N PRO A 80 7.30 12.44 3.50
CA PRO A 80 6.41 13.33 4.24
C PRO A 80 4.95 13.30 3.71
N PHE A 81 4.64 12.35 2.82
CA PHE A 81 3.36 12.22 2.14
C PHE A 81 3.10 10.76 1.75
N THR A 82 1.86 10.46 1.40
CA THR A 82 1.46 9.17 0.82
C THR A 82 1.98 9.04 -0.60
N CYS A 83 2.86 8.08 -0.85
CA CYS A 83 3.43 7.82 -2.17
C CYS A 83 2.41 7.13 -3.10
N LYS A 84 1.99 7.83 -4.16
CA LYS A 84 1.06 7.33 -5.18
C LYS A 84 1.78 6.87 -6.45
N ALA A 85 2.93 7.46 -6.75
CA ALA A 85 3.78 7.07 -7.87
C ALA A 85 5.25 7.40 -7.59
N PHE A 86 6.16 6.84 -8.39
CA PHE A 86 7.54 7.29 -8.46
C PHE A 86 8.08 7.21 -9.88
N ALA A 87 9.01 8.10 -10.23
CA ALA A 87 9.81 7.97 -11.45
C ALA A 87 11.25 7.60 -11.09
N PHE A 88 11.84 6.70 -11.88
CA PHE A 88 13.23 6.32 -11.76
C PHE A 88 14.05 6.95 -12.90
N ASP A 89 14.95 7.85 -12.53
CA ASP A 89 15.97 8.41 -13.41
C ASP A 89 17.07 7.36 -13.62
N LYS A 90 17.10 6.78 -14.83
CA LYS A 90 18.02 5.71 -15.22
C LYS A 90 19.45 6.22 -15.40
N ALA A 91 19.61 7.49 -15.80
CA ALA A 91 20.91 8.12 -16.03
C ALA A 91 21.59 8.44 -14.70
N LYS A 92 20.86 9.09 -13.78
CA LYS A 92 21.40 9.54 -12.49
C LYS A 92 21.22 8.55 -11.35
N LYS A 93 20.59 7.39 -11.62
CA LYS A 93 20.24 6.35 -10.63
C LYS A 93 19.55 6.97 -9.41
N ARG A 94 18.43 7.66 -9.66
CA ARG A 94 17.72 8.48 -8.67
C ARG A 94 16.22 8.20 -8.72
N CYS A 95 15.61 8.05 -7.56
CA CYS A 95 14.15 7.97 -7.44
C CYS A 95 13.56 9.35 -7.18
N HIS A 96 12.41 9.60 -7.78
CA HIS A 96 11.55 10.76 -7.55
C HIS A 96 10.20 10.21 -7.08
N TRP A 97 9.85 10.39 -5.81
CA TRP A 97 8.56 9.94 -5.25
C TRP A 97 7.54 11.07 -5.26
N PHE A 98 6.31 10.73 -5.65
CA PHE A 98 5.24 11.67 -5.86
C PHE A 98 4.05 11.38 -4.93
N PRO A 99 3.43 12.43 -4.34
CA PRO A 99 2.13 12.31 -3.66
C PRO A 99 0.94 12.22 -4.63
N PHE A 100 1.21 12.23 -5.93
CA PHE A 100 0.24 12.22 -7.03
C PHE A 100 0.60 11.14 -8.05
N ASN A 101 -0.35 10.85 -8.93
CA ASN A 101 -0.19 9.96 -10.09
C ASN A 101 -0.66 10.70 -11.36
N SER A 102 -0.70 10.01 -12.50
CA SER A 102 -1.12 10.63 -13.76
C SER A 102 -2.59 10.98 -13.87
N MET A 103 -3.44 10.49 -12.96
CA MET A 103 -4.86 10.83 -12.89
C MET A 103 -5.14 11.99 -11.93
N SER A 104 -4.11 12.50 -11.24
CA SER A 104 -4.27 13.60 -10.30
C SER A 104 -4.48 14.92 -11.04
N ASN A 105 -5.38 15.77 -10.53
CA ASN A 105 -5.62 17.10 -11.07
C ASN A 105 -4.33 17.92 -11.09
N GLY A 106 -4.11 18.68 -12.17
CA GLY A 106 -2.90 19.52 -12.31
C GLY A 106 -1.60 18.75 -12.58
N VAL A 107 -1.68 17.46 -12.97
CA VAL A 107 -0.52 16.64 -13.32
C VAL A 107 -0.58 16.24 -14.79
N ARG A 108 0.57 16.29 -15.48
CA ARG A 108 0.70 15.86 -16.88
C ARG A 108 1.83 14.84 -17.04
N LYS A 109 1.63 13.87 -17.93
CA LYS A 109 2.71 12.98 -18.37
C LYS A 109 3.64 13.73 -19.32
N LYS A 110 4.95 13.50 -19.18
CA LYS A 110 5.98 13.98 -20.10
C LYS A 110 6.77 12.80 -20.61
N HIS A 111 6.93 12.73 -21.93
CA HIS A 111 7.86 11.81 -22.56
C HIS A 111 9.30 12.22 -22.24
N ASP A 112 10.08 11.30 -21.69
CA ASP A 112 11.47 11.52 -21.29
C ASP A 112 12.23 10.20 -21.24
N HIS A 113 13.23 10.04 -22.12
CA HIS A 113 13.96 8.78 -22.29
C HIS A 113 14.74 8.35 -21.05
N GLU A 114 15.13 9.29 -20.18
CA GLU A 114 15.90 9.01 -18.96
C GLU A 114 15.02 8.40 -17.86
N PHE A 115 13.71 8.57 -17.92
CA PHE A 115 12.80 8.19 -16.83
C PHE A 115 11.95 6.97 -17.17
N ASP A 116 11.71 6.14 -16.17
CA ASP A 116 10.62 5.17 -16.17
C ASP A 116 9.67 5.49 -15.00
N LEU A 117 8.38 5.67 -15.29
CA LEU A 117 7.33 5.98 -14.31
C LEU A 117 6.68 4.69 -13.79
N TYR A 118 6.41 4.66 -12.49
CA TYR A 118 5.77 3.56 -11.77
C TYR A 118 4.63 4.11 -10.92
N GLU A 119 3.39 3.78 -11.28
CA GLU A 119 2.19 4.26 -10.60
C GLU A 119 1.59 3.12 -9.77
N ASN A 120 1.36 3.35 -8.48
CA ASN A 120 0.83 2.29 -7.61
C ASN A 120 -0.60 1.94 -8.04
N LYS A 121 -0.83 0.65 -8.35
CA LYS A 121 -2.09 0.13 -8.87
C LYS A 121 -3.30 0.47 -8.00
N ASP A 122 -3.11 0.56 -6.68
CA ASP A 122 -4.23 0.88 -5.77
C ASP A 122 -4.87 2.24 -6.05
N TYR A 123 -4.10 3.21 -6.57
CA TYR A 123 -4.56 4.57 -6.85
C TYR A 123 -4.97 4.80 -8.32
N ILE A 124 -4.81 3.80 -9.19
CA ILE A 124 -5.14 3.89 -10.62
C ILE A 124 -6.12 2.82 -11.09
N ARG A 125 -6.46 1.84 -10.24
CA ARG A 125 -7.51 0.87 -10.54
C ARG A 125 -8.86 1.57 -10.55
N ASN A 126 -9.65 1.25 -11.56
CA ASN A 126 -11.06 1.64 -11.72
C ASN A 126 -12.02 0.48 -11.34
N CYS A 127 -11.51 -0.52 -10.63
CA CYS A 127 -12.23 -1.73 -10.23
C CYS A 127 -11.82 -2.15 -8.80
N ILE A 128 -12.63 -2.97 -8.15
CA ILE A 128 -12.37 -3.53 -6.82
C ILE A 128 -12.06 -5.03 -6.87
N ILE A 129 -11.33 -5.52 -5.86
CA ILE A 129 -11.12 -6.96 -5.64
C ILE A 129 -11.82 -7.30 -4.32
N GLY A 130 -12.71 -8.29 -4.35
CA GLY A 130 -13.52 -8.66 -3.19
C GLY A 130 -14.35 -7.46 -2.70
N LYS A 131 -14.22 -7.13 -1.41
CA LYS A 131 -14.95 -6.01 -0.79
C LYS A 131 -14.39 -4.62 -1.10
N GLY A 132 -13.30 -4.51 -1.86
CA GLY A 132 -12.70 -3.20 -2.17
C GLY A 132 -12.07 -2.47 -0.98
N GLY A 133 -11.69 -3.18 0.09
CA GLY A 133 -11.04 -2.58 1.26
C GLY A 133 -9.68 -1.91 0.98
N SER A 134 -9.04 -2.26 -0.14
CA SER A 134 -7.79 -1.66 -0.62
C SER A 134 -7.99 -0.65 -1.76
N TYR A 135 -9.24 -0.34 -2.13
CA TYR A 135 -9.53 0.58 -3.21
C TYR A 135 -9.11 2.00 -2.83
N LYS A 136 -8.25 2.62 -3.65
CA LYS A 136 -7.76 4.00 -3.47
C LYS A 136 -7.88 4.82 -4.75
N GLY A 137 -8.76 4.41 -5.66
CA GLY A 137 -9.07 5.17 -6.87
C GLY A 137 -9.81 6.48 -6.58
N THR A 138 -10.20 7.18 -7.64
CA THR A 138 -10.71 8.57 -7.57
C THR A 138 -12.21 8.70 -7.84
N ILE A 139 -12.96 7.60 -7.90
CA ILE A 139 -14.43 7.65 -8.01
C ILE A 139 -15.00 8.35 -6.76
N SER A 140 -15.85 9.34 -6.96
CA SER A 140 -16.43 10.22 -5.93
C SER A 140 -17.92 10.50 -6.14
N ILE A 141 -18.60 9.56 -6.80
CA ILE A 141 -20.03 9.59 -7.09
C ILE A 141 -20.61 8.24 -6.67
N THR A 142 -21.76 8.26 -6.01
CA THR A 142 -22.47 7.06 -5.54
C THR A 142 -23.14 6.33 -6.70
N LYS A 143 -23.66 5.11 -6.46
CA LYS A 143 -24.39 4.36 -7.49
C LYS A 143 -25.61 5.12 -8.06
N SER A 144 -26.24 5.97 -7.26
CA SER A 144 -27.38 6.79 -7.67
C SER A 144 -26.99 8.12 -8.29
N GLY A 145 -25.69 8.35 -8.55
CA GLY A 145 -25.21 9.58 -9.17
C GLY A 145 -25.01 10.75 -8.20
N ILE A 146 -25.10 10.52 -6.89
CA ILE A 146 -24.96 11.59 -5.90
C ILE A 146 -23.47 11.84 -5.66
N LYS A 147 -23.05 13.11 -5.71
CA LYS A 147 -21.68 13.50 -5.38
C LYS A 147 -21.38 13.17 -3.92
N CYS A 148 -20.22 12.58 -3.65
CA CYS A 148 -19.78 12.29 -2.30
C CYS A 148 -19.42 13.57 -1.50
N GLN A 149 -19.68 13.53 -0.20
CA GLN A 149 -19.18 14.47 0.81
C GLN A 149 -17.68 14.20 1.07
N PRO A 150 -16.85 15.24 1.25
CA PRO A 150 -15.46 15.07 1.66
C PRO A 150 -15.33 14.40 3.04
N TRP A 151 -14.41 13.44 3.19
CA TRP A 151 -14.16 12.72 4.45
C TRP A 151 -13.65 13.59 5.59
N ASN A 152 -13.17 14.80 5.28
CA ASN A 152 -12.77 15.79 6.29
C ASN A 152 -13.85 16.86 6.54
N SER A 153 -14.99 16.78 5.85
CA SER A 153 -16.15 17.65 6.05
C SER A 153 -17.11 16.99 7.05
N MET A 154 -17.71 17.81 7.92
CA MET A 154 -18.83 17.40 8.79
C MET A 154 -20.20 17.79 8.22
N ILE A 155 -20.24 18.35 7.02
CA ILE A 155 -21.45 18.84 6.35
C ILE A 155 -21.63 18.11 5.01
N PRO A 156 -22.87 17.67 4.66
CA PRO A 156 -24.09 17.73 5.48
C PRO A 156 -24.15 16.67 6.59
N HIS A 157 -23.33 15.62 6.54
CA HIS A 157 -23.39 14.49 7.47
C HIS A 157 -22.22 14.50 8.44
N GLU A 158 -22.50 14.74 9.72
CA GLU A 158 -21.49 14.64 10.77
C GLU A 158 -21.09 13.17 11.01
N HIS A 159 -19.80 12.88 11.21
CA HIS A 159 -19.32 11.50 11.32
C HIS A 159 -17.94 11.33 12.02
N GLY A 160 -17.67 10.13 12.52
CA GLY A 160 -16.37 9.76 13.12
C GLY A 160 -15.30 9.23 12.16
N PHE A 161 -15.53 9.22 10.84
CA PHE A 161 -14.61 8.67 9.84
C PHE A 161 -13.51 9.67 9.44
N LEU A 162 -12.72 10.10 10.42
CA LEU A 162 -11.64 11.04 10.18
C LEU A 162 -10.39 10.35 9.61
N PRO A 163 -9.64 11.01 8.69
CA PRO A 163 -8.39 10.46 8.14
C PRO A 163 -7.33 10.18 9.21
N SER A 164 -7.36 10.92 10.32
CA SER A 164 -6.50 10.73 11.50
C SER A 164 -6.78 9.40 12.23
N SER A 165 -8.05 9.00 12.31
CA SER A 165 -8.52 7.78 12.99
C SER A 165 -8.36 6.54 12.12
N TYR A 166 -8.50 6.66 10.80
CA TYR A 166 -8.40 5.55 9.83
C TYR A 166 -7.10 5.61 9.02
N ARG A 167 -5.96 5.58 9.72
CA ARG A 167 -4.64 5.62 9.08
C ARG A 167 -4.46 4.50 8.06
N GLY A 168 -3.94 4.84 6.88
CA GLY A 168 -3.69 3.90 5.79
C GLY A 168 -4.90 3.55 4.92
N LYS A 169 -6.11 4.00 5.29
CA LYS A 169 -7.34 3.83 4.49
C LYS A 169 -7.54 4.87 3.39
N ASP A 170 -6.65 5.86 3.33
CA ASP A 170 -6.65 6.88 2.28
C ASP A 170 -8.01 7.61 2.17
N LEU A 171 -8.59 8.00 3.31
CA LEU A 171 -9.79 8.85 3.36
C LEU A 171 -9.42 10.27 2.92
N GLN A 172 -9.14 10.46 1.64
CA GLN A 172 -8.78 11.74 1.03
C GLN A 172 -9.92 12.25 0.17
N GLU A 173 -10.06 13.57 0.11
CA GLU A 173 -11.12 14.25 -0.64
C GLU A 173 -12.49 13.65 -0.32
N ASN A 174 -13.30 13.40 -1.35
CA ASN A 174 -14.60 12.75 -1.28
C ASN A 174 -14.61 11.42 -2.05
N TYR A 175 -13.48 10.71 -2.12
CA TYR A 175 -13.41 9.46 -2.89
C TYR A 175 -14.10 8.30 -2.17
N CYS A 176 -14.74 7.41 -2.90
CA CYS A 176 -15.36 6.20 -2.36
C CYS A 176 -14.31 5.31 -1.68
N ARG A 177 -14.58 4.85 -0.45
CA ARG A 177 -13.68 4.01 0.34
C ARG A 177 -14.47 2.95 1.10
N ASN A 178 -13.80 1.85 1.44
CA ASN A 178 -14.37 0.84 2.33
C ASN A 178 -13.47 0.67 3.57
N PRO A 179 -13.48 1.62 4.52
CA PRO A 179 -12.53 1.64 5.63
C PRO A 179 -12.64 0.42 6.54
N ARG A 180 -13.85 -0.10 6.75
CA ARG A 180 -14.14 -1.24 7.63
C ARG A 180 -14.21 -2.58 6.91
N GLY A 181 -14.17 -2.61 5.57
CA GLY A 181 -14.24 -3.86 4.81
C GLY A 181 -15.65 -4.48 4.83
N GLU A 182 -16.67 -3.63 4.72
CA GLU A 182 -18.09 -4.00 4.68
C GLU A 182 -18.43 -4.71 3.37
N GLU A 183 -19.41 -5.63 3.39
CA GLU A 183 -19.78 -6.46 2.22
C GLU A 183 -20.26 -5.63 1.01
N GLY A 184 -20.89 -4.48 1.26
CA GLY A 184 -21.43 -3.62 0.20
C GLY A 184 -20.40 -2.94 -0.70
N GLY A 185 -19.10 -3.04 -0.38
CA GLY A 185 -18.03 -2.41 -1.16
C GLY A 185 -17.73 -0.96 -0.75
N PRO A 186 -16.96 -0.22 -1.58
CA PRO A 186 -16.67 1.19 -1.31
C PRO A 186 -17.91 2.06 -1.29
N TRP A 187 -17.97 2.95 -0.32
CA TRP A 187 -19.07 3.87 -0.10
C TRP A 187 -18.53 5.27 0.25
N CYS A 188 -19.42 6.24 0.34
CA CYS A 188 -19.11 7.57 0.86
C CYS A 188 -20.33 8.17 1.57
N PHE A 189 -20.10 9.16 2.43
CA PHE A 189 -21.17 10.08 2.81
C PHE A 189 -21.59 10.86 1.57
N THR A 190 -22.87 11.19 1.43
CA THR A 190 -23.34 11.89 0.22
C THR A 190 -23.45 13.39 0.46
N SER A 191 -23.41 14.18 -0.61
CA SER A 191 -23.68 15.62 -0.52
C SER A 191 -25.18 15.95 -0.38
N ASN A 192 -26.06 14.95 -0.52
CA ASN A 192 -27.50 15.12 -0.31
C ASN A 192 -27.80 14.98 1.20
N PRO A 193 -28.39 16.00 1.86
CA PRO A 193 -28.79 15.93 3.28
C PRO A 193 -29.78 14.81 3.62
N GLU A 194 -30.56 14.30 2.65
CA GLU A 194 -31.56 13.25 2.87
C GLU A 194 -30.95 11.84 2.78
N VAL A 195 -29.80 11.69 2.13
CA VAL A 195 -29.14 10.39 1.94
C VAL A 195 -27.80 10.41 2.68
N ARG A 196 -27.77 9.83 3.89
CA ARG A 196 -26.58 9.89 4.74
C ARG A 196 -25.32 9.33 4.08
N HIS A 197 -25.39 8.11 3.58
CA HIS A 197 -24.30 7.44 2.89
C HIS A 197 -24.86 6.49 1.85
N GLU A 198 -24.06 6.19 0.83
CA GLU A 198 -24.43 5.24 -0.20
C GLU A 198 -23.18 4.56 -0.76
N VAL A 199 -23.34 3.31 -1.20
CA VAL A 199 -22.31 2.58 -1.93
C VAL A 199 -22.06 3.22 -3.31
N CYS A 200 -20.84 3.07 -3.80
CA CYS A 200 -20.45 3.51 -5.13
C CYS A 200 -20.47 2.34 -6.11
N ASP A 201 -20.85 2.61 -7.36
CA ASP A 201 -20.83 1.60 -8.42
C ASP A 201 -19.42 1.44 -8.98
N ILE A 202 -18.65 0.52 -8.41
CA ILE A 202 -17.28 0.23 -8.83
C ILE A 202 -17.21 -1.26 -9.19
N PRO A 203 -16.92 -1.60 -10.46
CA PRO A 203 -16.98 -2.98 -10.92
C PRO A 203 -15.91 -3.85 -10.25
N GLN A 204 -16.17 -5.15 -10.15
CA GLN A 204 -15.12 -6.11 -9.79
C GLN A 204 -14.05 -6.12 -10.89
N CYS A 205 -12.79 -6.22 -10.50
CA CYS A 205 -11.72 -6.42 -11.45
C CYS A 205 -11.93 -7.79 -12.10
N SER A 206 -12.13 -7.82 -13.41
CA SER A 206 -12.12 -9.06 -14.18
C SER A 206 -10.79 -9.77 -13.91
N GLU A 207 -10.85 -10.96 -13.31
CA GLU A 207 -9.70 -11.87 -13.27
C GLU A 207 -9.28 -12.09 -14.73
N GLY A 208 -8.16 -11.51 -15.14
CA GLY A 208 -7.77 -11.52 -16.55
C GLY A 208 -7.44 -12.94 -17.02
N GLY A 209 -8.33 -13.55 -17.81
CA GLY A 209 -8.02 -14.67 -18.72
C GLY A 209 -9.14 -15.68 -18.98
N ASN A 210 -9.84 -15.53 -20.10
CA ASN A 210 -10.72 -16.50 -20.79
C ASN A 210 -11.96 -17.06 -20.07
N ARG A 211 -13.12 -16.56 -20.47
CA ARG A 211 -14.28 -17.38 -20.88
C ARG A 211 -15.09 -16.61 -21.93
N SER A 212 -14.78 -16.88 -23.21
CA SER A 212 -15.72 -17.05 -24.34
C SER A 212 -16.96 -16.13 -24.34
N TRP A 213 -17.13 -15.17 -25.27
CA TRP A 213 -17.58 -15.44 -26.65
C TRP A 213 -18.08 -16.87 -26.88
N LEU A 214 -19.06 -17.32 -26.11
CA LEU A 214 -19.98 -18.40 -26.44
C LEU A 214 -21.25 -18.18 -25.61
N SER A 215 -22.17 -17.39 -26.17
CA SER A 215 -23.62 -17.62 -26.22
C SER A 215 -24.20 -16.56 -27.15
#